data_AF-A0A1E5NYS7-F1
#
_entry.id   AF-A0A1E5NYS7-F1
#
_cell.length_a   1.000
_cell.length_b   1.000
_cell.length_c   1.000
_cell.angle_alpha   90.00
_cell.angle_beta   90.00
_cell.angle_gamma   90.00
#
_symmetry.space_group_name_H-M   'P 1'
#
loop_
_entity.id
_entity.type
_entity.pdbx_description
1 polymer ?
#
loop_
_entity_poly.entity_id
_entity_poly.type
_entity_poly.pdbx_seq_one_letter_code
_entity_poly.pdbx_strand_id
1 'polypeptide(L)'
;MFSSHLLCHADNGGYYVPVDMGEPLFLPEEEEVLGYGMLGSSQRLRSELVWLAPGIDIHPDGDERLSRAEQAKLVDIPPTDPLEPEKFAWAQLHAACQSSIASGHAIVFG
;
A
#
# COMPACT_ATOMS: atom_id res chain seq x y z
N MET A 1 -2.84 -1.24 17.91
CA MET A 1 -2.70 -2.34 16.92
C MET A 1 -3.71 -2.21 15.77
N PHE A 2 -4.83 -1.48 15.95
CA PHE A 2 -5.88 -1.30 14.93
C PHE A 2 -5.76 -0.05 14.04
N SER A 3 -4.64 0.68 14.10
CA SER A 3 -4.50 1.99 13.44
C SER A 3 -3.64 1.95 12.16
N SER A 4 -3.09 0.79 11.78
CA SER A 4 -2.27 0.67 10.55
C SER A 4 -3.14 0.21 9.40
N HIS A 5 -3.14 0.98 8.32
CA HIS A 5 -3.85 0.62 7.10
C HIS A 5 -3.23 -0.60 6.43
N LEU A 6 -1.91 -0.79 6.52
CA LEU A 6 -1.21 -1.97 5.99
C LEU A 6 -1.50 -3.24 6.81
N LEU A 7 -1.46 -3.17 8.15
CA LEU A 7 -1.55 -4.37 9.00
C LEU A 7 -2.98 -4.79 9.34
N CYS A 8 -3.91 -3.84 9.37
CA CYS A 8 -5.29 -4.11 9.78
C CYS A 8 -6.17 -4.50 8.60
N HIS A 9 -5.69 -4.38 7.37
CA HIS A 9 -6.49 -4.62 6.18
C HIS A 9 -6.13 -5.97 5.55
N ALA A 10 -7.14 -6.63 4.96
CA ALA A 10 -6.93 -7.80 4.13
C ALA A 10 -6.60 -7.35 2.71
N ASP A 11 -5.32 -7.09 2.41
CA ASP A 11 -4.89 -6.50 1.14
C ASP A 11 -5.43 -7.21 -0.09
N ASN A 12 -5.46 -8.53 -0.08
CA ASN A 12 -5.95 -9.35 -1.19
C ASN A 12 -7.47 -9.52 -1.24
N GLY A 13 -8.21 -8.96 -0.28
CA GLY A 13 -9.64 -9.22 -0.10
C GLY A 13 -10.49 -7.99 0.13
N GLY A 14 -9.90 -6.82 0.39
CA GLY A 14 -10.63 -5.59 0.72
C GLY A 14 -10.35 -4.43 -0.24
N TYR A 15 -10.63 -3.22 0.24
CA TYR A 15 -10.56 -1.98 -0.53
C TYR A 15 -9.64 -0.96 0.14
N TYR A 16 -8.83 -0.28 -0.68
CA TYR A 16 -8.26 1.01 -0.32
C TYR A 16 -8.92 2.12 -1.12
N VAL A 17 -9.47 3.14 -0.45
CA VAL A 17 -10.12 4.27 -1.10
C VAL A 17 -9.22 5.50 -1.14
N PRO A 18 -9.34 6.36 -2.17
CA PRO A 18 -8.54 7.59 -2.31
C PRO A 18 -9.07 8.71 -1.41
N VAL A 19 -9.40 8.41 -0.17
CA VAL A 19 -9.83 9.35 0.87
C VAL A 19 -8.82 9.31 2.00
N ASP A 20 -8.35 10.48 2.45
CA ASP A 20 -7.48 10.58 3.62
C ASP A 20 -8.29 10.29 4.90
N MET A 21 -8.16 9.07 5.42
CA MET A 21 -8.80 8.61 6.65
C MET A 21 -7.70 8.35 7.66
N GLY A 22 -7.76 8.99 8.85
CA GLY A 22 -6.68 8.87 9.83
C GLY A 22 -6.49 7.47 10.43
N GLU A 23 -7.53 6.65 10.43
CA GLU A 23 -7.49 5.25 10.86
C GLU A 23 -8.32 4.38 9.88
N PRO A 24 -8.07 3.06 9.80
CA PRO A 24 -8.93 2.15 9.06
C PRO A 24 -10.37 2.20 9.55
N LEU A 25 -11.33 2.13 8.64
CA LEU A 25 -12.75 2.05 9.00
C LEU A 25 -13.16 0.59 9.11
N PHE A 26 -13.92 0.28 10.17
CA PHE A 26 -14.52 -1.03 10.41
C PHE A 26 -16.03 -0.87 10.26
N LEU A 27 -16.56 -1.39 9.16
CA LEU A 27 -17.97 -1.33 8.85
C LEU A 27 -18.71 -2.53 9.49
N PRO A 28 -19.98 -2.36 9.86
CA PRO A 28 -20.83 -3.47 10.31
C PRO A 28 -20.92 -4.56 9.23
N GLU A 29 -21.14 -5.81 9.66
CA GLU A 29 -21.25 -6.97 8.75
C GLU A 29 -22.39 -6.81 7.74
N GLU A 30 -23.45 -6.07 8.09
CA GLU A 30 -24.62 -5.84 7.24
C GLU A 30 -24.33 -4.99 5.99
N GLU A 31 -23.20 -4.27 5.96
CA GLU A 31 -22.78 -3.47 4.80
C GLU A 31 -22.11 -4.32 3.70
N GLU A 32 -21.87 -5.62 3.94
CA GLU A 32 -21.34 -6.60 2.99
C GLU A 32 -20.06 -6.16 2.24
N VAL A 33 -19.23 -5.32 2.88
CA VAL A 33 -17.97 -4.85 2.30
C VAL A 33 -16.91 -5.96 2.34
N LEU A 34 -16.29 -6.23 1.19
CA LEU A 34 -15.21 -7.20 1.07
C LEU A 34 -14.05 -6.87 2.02
N GLY A 35 -13.27 -7.88 2.40
CA GLY A 35 -12.17 -7.71 3.35
C GLY A 35 -12.66 -7.64 4.79
N TYR A 36 -13.75 -8.34 5.10
CA TYR A 36 -14.37 -8.42 6.43
C TYR A 36 -14.79 -7.04 6.98
N GLY A 37 -15.33 -6.17 6.11
CA GLY A 37 -15.82 -4.85 6.50
C GLY A 37 -14.73 -3.79 6.72
N MET A 38 -13.46 -4.09 6.43
CA MET A 38 -12.34 -3.17 6.67
C MET A 38 -12.03 -2.32 5.44
N LEU A 39 -11.95 -1.01 5.61
CA LEU A 39 -11.67 -0.05 4.54
C LEU A 39 -10.37 0.72 4.84
N GLY A 40 -9.41 0.63 3.92
CA GLY A 40 -8.13 1.33 4.00
C GLY A 40 -8.11 2.68 3.27
N SER A 41 -7.19 3.57 3.66
CA SER A 41 -6.92 4.83 2.95
C SER A 41 -5.69 4.67 2.06
N SER A 42 -5.80 4.99 0.76
CA SER A 42 -4.65 4.97 -0.15
C SER A 42 -3.58 5.99 0.24
N GLN A 43 -3.96 7.13 0.83
CA GLN A 43 -3.05 8.16 1.30
C GLN A 43 -2.24 7.69 2.51
N ARG A 44 -2.91 7.11 3.51
CA ARG A 44 -2.23 6.61 4.71
C ARG A 44 -1.43 5.35 4.44
N LEU A 45 -1.95 4.42 3.63
CA LEU A 45 -1.18 3.26 3.18
C LEU A 45 0.12 3.70 2.50
N ARG A 46 0.07 4.67 1.57
CA ARG A 46 1.29 5.20 0.92
C ARG A 46 2.28 5.76 1.93
N SER A 47 1.78 6.50 2.93
CA SER A 47 2.62 7.08 3.99
C SER A 47 3.29 6.00 4.84
N GLU A 48 2.56 4.93 5.20
CA GLU A 48 3.08 3.77 5.93
C GLU A 48 4.14 3.02 5.11
N LEU A 49 3.90 2.82 3.81
CA LEU A 49 4.86 2.21 2.89
C LEU A 49 6.15 3.04 2.81
N VAL A 50 6.07 4.35 2.68
CA VAL A 50 7.25 5.22 2.64
C VAL A 50 8.01 5.18 3.96
N TRP A 51 7.30 5.16 5.09
CA TRP A 51 7.90 5.07 6.41
C TRP A 51 8.69 3.77 6.61
N LEU A 52 8.16 2.62 6.14
CA LEU A 52 8.83 1.32 6.30
C LEU A 52 9.89 1.03 5.22
N ALA A 53 9.87 1.74 4.09
CA ALA A 53 10.72 1.49 2.93
C ALA A 53 12.23 1.32 3.27
N PRO A 54 12.85 2.17 4.12
CA PRO A 54 14.27 1.99 4.46
C PRO A 54 14.57 0.69 5.21
N GLY A 55 13.58 0.14 5.93
CA GLY A 55 13.72 -1.13 6.64
C GLY A 55 13.81 -2.35 5.70
N ILE A 56 13.40 -2.19 4.45
CA ILE A 56 13.50 -3.21 3.39
C ILE A 56 14.40 -2.76 2.23
N ASP A 57 15.33 -1.84 2.48
CA ASP A 57 16.30 -1.32 1.51
C ASP A 57 15.67 -0.67 0.25
N ILE A 58 14.60 0.11 0.46
CA ILE A 58 13.99 0.98 -0.55
C ILE A 58 14.13 2.42 -0.08
N HIS A 59 14.59 3.32 -0.96
CA HIS A 59 14.90 4.70 -0.59
C HIS A 59 14.08 5.71 -1.41
N PRO A 60 12.84 6.04 -1.00
CA PRO A 60 12.08 7.14 -1.58
C PRO A 60 12.79 8.48 -1.40
N ASP A 61 12.56 9.41 -2.32
CA ASP A 61 12.99 10.80 -2.20
C ASP A 61 12.12 11.59 -1.20
N GLY A 62 12.47 12.87 -1.01
CA GLY A 62 11.78 13.74 -0.05
C GLY A 62 10.30 14.00 -0.34
N ASP A 63 9.81 13.71 -1.55
CA ASP A 63 8.42 13.89 -1.95
C ASP A 63 7.62 12.57 -1.90
N GLU A 64 8.14 11.54 -1.21
CA GLU A 64 7.56 10.18 -1.15
C GLU A 64 7.54 9.47 -2.51
N ARG A 65 8.32 9.97 -3.47
CA ARG A 65 8.42 9.41 -4.82
C ARG A 65 9.68 8.58 -4.91
N LEU A 66 9.69 7.61 -5.81
CA LEU A 66 10.91 6.87 -6.11
C LEU A 66 11.68 7.61 -7.20
N SER A 67 13.00 7.73 -7.03
CA SER A 67 13.85 8.14 -8.14
C SER A 67 13.78 7.12 -9.28
N ARG A 68 14.11 7.53 -10.51
CA ARG A 68 14.14 6.59 -11.65
C ARG A 68 15.09 5.41 -11.41
N ALA A 69 16.19 5.64 -10.68
CA ALA A 69 17.16 4.59 -10.34
C ALA A 69 16.56 3.59 -9.34
N GLU A 70 15.84 4.06 -8.34
CA GLU A 70 15.15 3.20 -7.36
C GLU A 70 14.00 2.42 -7.99
N GLN A 71 13.20 3.06 -8.86
CA GLN A 71 12.15 2.37 -9.62
C GLN A 71 12.74 1.22 -10.46
N ALA A 72 13.88 1.45 -11.11
CA ALA A 72 14.52 0.43 -11.94
C ALA A 72 14.97 -0.80 -11.12
N LYS A 73 15.39 -0.62 -9.87
CA LYS A 73 15.75 -1.73 -8.97
C LYS A 73 14.54 -2.58 -8.58
N LEU A 74 13.37 -1.98 -8.47
CA LEU A 74 12.13 -2.66 -8.07
C LEU A 74 11.42 -3.37 -9.22
N VAL A 75 11.75 -3.02 -10.48
CA VAL A 75 11.21 -3.70 -11.66
C VAL A 75 11.84 -5.07 -11.89
N ASP A 76 13.11 -5.25 -11.51
CA ASP A 76 13.88 -6.47 -11.73
C ASP A 76 14.65 -6.83 -10.44
N ILE A 77 13.89 -7.15 -9.39
CA ILE A 77 14.45 -7.55 -8.11
C ILE A 77 15.08 -8.95 -8.30
N PRO A 78 16.38 -9.14 -8.01
CA PRO A 78 17.00 -10.44 -8.16
C PRO A 78 16.29 -11.50 -7.30
N PRO A 79 15.99 -12.71 -7.82
CA PRO A 79 15.40 -13.79 -7.02
C PRO A 79 16.27 -14.24 -5.83
N THR A 80 17.54 -13.86 -5.82
CA THR A 80 18.48 -14.10 -4.72
C THR A 80 18.44 -13.03 -3.63
N ASP A 81 17.71 -11.93 -3.83
CA ASP A 81 17.53 -10.91 -2.81
C ASP A 81 16.69 -11.50 -1.67
N PRO A 82 17.16 -11.43 -0.41
CA PRO A 82 16.47 -12.05 0.72
C PRO A 82 15.12 -11.40 1.05
N LEU A 83 14.86 -10.20 0.53
CA LEU A 83 13.62 -9.43 0.72
C LEU A 83 12.86 -9.25 -0.60
N GLU A 84 13.08 -10.12 -1.59
CA GLU A 84 12.40 -10.03 -2.89
C GLU A 84 10.87 -9.95 -2.77
N PRO A 85 10.19 -10.84 -2.00
CA PRO A 85 8.74 -10.80 -1.90
C PRO A 85 8.22 -9.51 -1.25
N GLU A 86 8.90 -9.02 -0.21
CA GLU A 86 8.55 -7.80 0.50
C GLU A 86 8.74 -6.56 -0.38
N LYS A 87 9.86 -6.48 -1.11
CA LYS A 87 10.14 -5.39 -2.05
C LYS A 87 9.17 -5.40 -3.22
N PHE A 88 8.82 -6.58 -3.74
CA PHE A 88 7.81 -6.75 -4.77
C PHE A 88 6.44 -6.27 -4.28
N ALA A 89 5.96 -6.77 -3.14
CA ALA A 89 4.67 -6.37 -2.58
C ALA A 89 4.60 -4.86 -2.31
N TRP A 90 5.67 -4.30 -1.72
CA TRP A 90 5.80 -2.86 -1.49
C TRP A 90 5.67 -2.07 -2.79
N ALA A 91 6.36 -2.49 -3.86
CA ALA A 91 6.34 -1.78 -5.15
C ALA A 91 4.95 -1.79 -5.78
N GLN A 92 4.27 -2.94 -5.74
CA GLN A 92 2.92 -3.07 -6.28
C GLN A 92 1.90 -2.23 -5.50
N LEU A 93 1.96 -2.25 -4.16
CA LEU A 93 1.09 -1.44 -3.31
C LEU A 93 1.34 0.05 -3.50
N HIS A 94 2.61 0.48 -3.52
CA HIS A 94 2.97 1.90 -3.69
C HIS A 94 2.48 2.45 -5.03
N ALA A 95 2.67 1.68 -6.12
CA ALA A 95 2.17 2.04 -7.44
C ALA A 95 0.63 2.10 -7.49
N ALA A 96 -0.04 1.14 -6.85
CA ALA A 96 -1.51 1.12 -6.75
C ALA A 96 -2.03 2.35 -5.97
N CYS A 97 -1.39 2.73 -4.87
CA CYS A 97 -1.72 3.95 -4.13
C CYS A 97 -1.57 5.20 -4.98
N GLN A 98 -0.46 5.33 -5.73
CA GLN A 98 -0.25 6.46 -6.64
C GLN A 98 -1.35 6.57 -7.69
N SER A 99 -1.70 5.44 -8.33
CA SER A 99 -2.77 5.38 -9.33
C SER A 99 -4.14 5.70 -8.75
N SER A 100 -4.46 5.15 -7.58
CA SER A 100 -5.71 5.39 -6.85
C SER A 100 -5.88 6.87 -6.49
N ILE A 101 -4.86 7.48 -5.89
CA ILE A 101 -4.87 8.89 -5.51
C ILE A 101 -4.99 9.80 -6.73
N ALA A 102 -4.26 9.51 -7.81
CA ALA A 102 -4.28 10.33 -9.01
C ALA A 102 -5.60 10.23 -9.79
N SER A 103 -6.24 9.07 -9.79
CA SER A 103 -7.44 8.80 -10.59
C SER A 103 -8.76 8.94 -9.83
N GLY A 104 -8.73 8.94 -8.50
CA GLY A 104 -9.94 8.95 -7.67
C GLY A 104 -10.66 7.61 -7.59
N HIS A 105 -10.04 6.50 -7.99
CA HIS A 105 -10.62 5.15 -7.89
C HIS A 105 -10.07 4.37 -6.69
N ALA A 106 -10.89 3.46 -6.17
CA ALA A 106 -10.46 2.51 -5.14
C ALA A 106 -9.49 1.46 -5.71
N ILE A 107 -8.60 0.96 -4.87
CA ILE A 107 -7.77 -0.21 -5.14
C ILE A 107 -8.57 -1.45 -4.74
N VAL A 108 -8.62 -2.42 -5.65
CA VAL A 108 -9.13 -3.76 -5.42
C VAL A 108 -8.14 -4.72 -6.04
N PHE A 109 -7.67 -5.69 -5.27
CA PHE A 109 -6.85 -6.77 -5.78
C PHE A 109 -7.74 -7.98 -6.04
N GLY A 110 -7.58 -8.62 -7.20
CA GLY A 110 -8.37 -9.77 -7.65
C GLY A 110 -7.55 -10.69 -8.54
#